data_AF-D4PB70-F1
#
_entry.id   AF-D4PB70-F1
#
_cell.length_a   1.000
_cell.length_b   1.000
_cell.length_c   1.000
_cell.angle_alpha   90.00
_cell.angle_beta   90.00
_cell.angle_gamma   90.00
#
_symmetry.space_group_name_H-M   'P 1'
#
loop_
_entity.id
_entity.type
_entity.pdbx_description
1 polymer ?
#
loop_
_entity_poly.entity_id
_entity_poly.type
_entity_poly.pdbx_seq_one_letter_code
_entity_poly.pdbx_strand_id
1 'polypeptide(L)'
;FRRLTEGKVVVMGRKTFESIGKPLPNRHTLVISRQANYRATGCVVVSTLSHAIALASELGNELYVAGGAEIYTLALPHAHGVFLSEVHQTFEGDAFFP
;
A
#
# COMPACT_ATOMS: atom_id res chain seq x y z
N PHE A 1 -8.99 -4.35 8.49
CA PHE A 1 -8.36 -3.37 7.58
C PHE A 1 -8.96 -1.96 7.64
N ARG A 2 -10.25 -1.73 7.29
CA ARG A 2 -10.84 -0.37 7.22
C ARG A 2 -10.60 0.48 8.48
N ARG A 3 -11.01 -0.02 9.65
CA ARG A 3 -10.87 0.68 10.94
C ARG A 3 -9.42 1.09 11.26
N LEU A 4 -8.44 0.29 10.85
CA LEU A 4 -7.02 0.58 11.11
C LEU A 4 -6.48 1.69 10.21
N THR A 5 -7.04 1.84 9.01
CA THR A 5 -6.48 2.70 7.95
C THR A 5 -7.31 3.96 7.69
N GLU A 6 -8.44 4.14 8.36
CA GLU A 6 -9.32 5.28 8.15
C GLU A 6 -8.66 6.61 8.56
N GLY A 7 -8.71 7.61 7.69
CA GLY A 7 -8.01 8.89 7.85
C GLY A 7 -6.49 8.82 7.71
N LYS A 8 -5.92 7.64 7.41
CA LYS A 8 -4.48 7.41 7.31
C LYS A 8 -3.98 7.43 5.87
N VAL A 9 -2.66 7.41 5.73
CA VAL A 9 -1.99 7.24 4.43
C VAL A 9 -1.86 5.75 4.15
N VAL A 10 -2.32 5.32 2.97
CA VAL A 10 -2.26 3.92 2.54
C VAL A 10 -1.50 3.83 1.24
N VAL A 11 -0.41 3.08 1.22
CA VAL A 11 0.39 2.82 0.02
C VAL A 11 0.20 1.40 -0.48
N MET A 12 0.08 1.26 -1.80
CA MET A 12 0.03 -0.03 -2.46
C MET A 12 0.72 0.00 -3.82
N GLY A 13 0.97 -1.17 -4.39
CA GLY A 13 1.54 -1.30 -5.73
C GLY A 13 0.49 -1.08 -6.81
N ARG A 14 0.94 -0.74 -8.03
CA ARG A 14 0.09 -0.56 -9.21
C ARG A 14 -0.93 -1.69 -9.41
N LYS A 15 -0.48 -2.95 -9.43
CA LYS A 15 -1.36 -4.13 -9.65
C LYS A 15 -2.46 -4.24 -8.59
N THR A 16 -2.12 -3.95 -7.33
CA THR A 16 -3.08 -3.96 -6.21
C THR A 16 -4.10 -2.83 -6.35
N PHE A 17 -3.66 -1.64 -6.75
CA PHE A 17 -4.58 -0.55 -7.00
C PHE A 17 -5.53 -0.86 -8.16
N GLU A 18 -5.02 -1.40 -9.27
CA GLU A 18 -5.80 -1.77 -10.44
C GLU A 18 -6.85 -2.86 -10.12
N SER A 19 -6.52 -3.84 -9.28
CA SER A 19 -7.51 -4.85 -8.85
C SER A 19 -8.61 -4.30 -7.95
N ILE A 20 -8.33 -3.25 -7.18
CA ILE A 20 -9.34 -2.51 -6.39
C ILE A 20 -10.17 -1.58 -7.29
N GLY A 21 -9.53 -0.99 -8.31
CA GLY A 21 -10.15 -0.16 -9.35
C GLY A 21 -10.49 1.28 -8.94
N LYS A 22 -10.34 1.65 -7.66
CA LYS A 22 -10.66 3.00 -7.16
C LYS A 22 -9.90 3.35 -5.89
N PRO A 23 -9.72 4.66 -5.58
CA PRO A 23 -9.18 5.08 -4.29
C PRO A 23 -10.02 4.55 -3.14
N LEU A 24 -9.32 4.26 -2.04
CA LEU A 24 -9.97 3.85 -0.81
C LEU A 24 -10.66 5.07 -0.17
N PRO A 25 -11.98 5.03 0.12
CA PRO A 25 -12.67 6.19 0.68
C PRO A 25 -12.09 6.56 2.06
N ASN A 26 -12.08 7.85 2.36
CA ASN A 26 -11.56 8.45 3.61
C ASN A 26 -10.08 8.11 3.90
N ARG A 27 -9.26 7.93 2.85
CA ARG A 27 -7.84 7.59 2.95
C ARG A 27 -7.01 8.35 1.94
N HIS A 28 -5.81 8.74 2.34
CA HIS A 28 -4.81 9.26 1.42
C HIS A 28 -4.15 8.07 0.70
N THR A 29 -4.60 7.79 -0.53
CA THR A 29 -4.15 6.62 -1.28
C THR A 29 -2.92 6.96 -2.12
N LEU A 30 -1.81 6.27 -1.84
CA LEU A 30 -0.57 6.31 -2.60
C LEU A 30 -0.43 5.04 -3.46
N VAL A 31 0.03 5.20 -4.70
CA VAL A 31 0.31 4.08 -5.60
C VAL A 31 1.77 4.12 -6.01
N ILE A 32 2.52 3.06 -5.70
CA ILE A 32 3.90 2.88 -6.17
C ILE A 32 3.86 2.31 -7.59
N SER A 33 4.45 3.04 -8.54
CA SER A 33 4.64 2.60 -9.92
C SER A 33 5.93 3.18 -10.51
N ARG A 34 6.67 2.34 -11.25
CA ARG A 34 7.84 2.78 -12.05
C ARG A 34 7.45 3.16 -13.49
N GLN A 35 6.21 2.93 -13.89
CA GLN A 35 5.75 3.23 -15.24
C GLN A 35 5.64 4.75 -15.41
N ALA A 36 6.41 5.28 -16.37
CA ALA A 36 6.32 6.68 -16.74
C ALA A 36 4.88 7.03 -17.18
N ASN A 37 4.40 8.20 -16.74
CA ASN A 37 3.07 8.73 -17.04
C ASN A 37 1.89 7.90 -16.53
N TYR A 38 2.10 6.93 -15.64
CA TYR A 38 1.00 6.22 -14.98
C TYR A 38 0.20 7.19 -14.10
N ARG A 39 -1.13 7.16 -14.25
CA ARG A 39 -2.07 7.98 -13.47
C ARG A 39 -3.07 7.08 -12.77
N ALA A 40 -3.27 7.34 -11.48
CA ALA A 40 -4.33 6.75 -10.68
C ALA A 40 -5.26 7.87 -10.21
N THR A 41 -6.45 7.97 -10.80
CA THR A 41 -7.40 9.05 -10.49
C THR A 41 -7.78 9.04 -9.01
N GLY A 42 -7.66 10.19 -8.35
CA GLY A 42 -7.94 10.33 -6.92
C GLY A 42 -6.86 9.73 -6.01
N CYS A 43 -5.68 9.41 -6.54
CA CYS A 43 -4.52 8.92 -5.80
C CYS A 43 -3.28 9.75 -6.13
N VAL A 44 -2.27 9.65 -5.27
CA VAL A 44 -0.94 10.18 -5.54
C VAL A 44 -0.06 9.03 -6.01
N VAL A 45 0.58 9.19 -7.17
CA VAL A 45 1.50 8.19 -7.72
C VAL A 45 2.92 8.56 -7.33
N VAL A 46 3.66 7.61 -6.76
CA VAL A 46 5.07 7.75 -6.39
C VAL A 46 5.91 6.64 -7.02
N SER A 47 7.20 6.89 -7.22
CA SER A 47 8.11 5.93 -7.87
C SER A 47 8.86 5.02 -6.89
N THR A 48 8.90 5.38 -5.60
CA THR A 48 9.68 4.67 -4.57
C THR A 48 8.95 4.61 -3.23
N LEU A 49 9.31 3.63 -2.41
CA LEU A 49 8.83 3.53 -1.03
C LEU A 49 9.28 4.72 -0.18
N SER A 50 10.53 5.16 -0.32
CA SER A 50 11.07 6.30 0.45
C SER A 50 10.27 7.58 0.21
N HIS A 51 9.82 7.82 -1.02
CA HIS A 51 8.95 8.95 -1.33
C HIS A 51 7.57 8.81 -0.66
N ALA A 52 7.01 7.59 -0.62
CA ALA A 52 5.76 7.35 0.11
C ALA A 52 5.90 7.62 1.62
N ILE A 53 7.01 7.20 2.23
CA ILE A 53 7.32 7.46 3.64
C ILE A 53 7.47 8.96 3.90
N ALA A 54 8.21 9.67 3.05
CA ALA A 54 8.38 11.12 3.17
C ALA A 54 7.04 11.87 3.11
N LEU A 55 6.18 11.55 2.13
CA LEU A 55 4.85 12.16 2.01
C LEU A 55 3.96 11.88 3.23
N ALA A 56 4.00 10.67 3.78
CA ALA A 56 3.24 10.37 4.99
C ALA A 56 3.73 11.20 6.19
N SER A 57 5.05 11.35 6.33
CA SER A 57 5.68 12.20 7.35
C SER A 57 5.30 13.67 7.19
N GLU A 58 5.33 14.22 5.97
CA GLU A 58 4.91 15.59 5.66
C GLU A 58 3.45 15.86 6.02
N LEU A 59 2.58 14.86 5.85
CA LEU A 59 1.18 14.92 6.26
C LEU A 59 0.97 14.72 7.77
N GLY A 60 2.04 14.47 8.54
CA GLY A 60 1.97 14.16 9.97
C GLY A 60 1.18 12.89 10.26
N ASN A 61 1.25 11.88 9.38
CA ASN A 61 0.36 10.73 9.39
C ASN A 61 1.13 9.40 9.27
N GLU A 62 0.51 8.32 9.72
CA GLU A 62 1.07 6.97 9.63
C GLU A 62 0.88 6.39 8.23
N LEU A 63 1.92 5.72 7.73
CA LEU A 63 1.90 5.01 6.47
C LEU A 63 1.54 3.53 6.68
N TYR A 64 0.43 3.10 6.10
CA TYR A 64 0.03 1.69 6.05
C TYR A 64 0.32 1.12 4.67
N VAL A 65 1.07 0.02 4.63
CA VAL A 65 1.34 -0.72 3.40
C VAL A 65 0.23 -1.76 3.20
N ALA A 66 -0.46 -1.70 2.06
CA ALA A 66 -1.59 -2.56 1.71
C ALA A 66 -1.27 -3.54 0.57
N GLY A 67 0.02 -3.80 0.34
CA GLY A 67 0.52 -4.77 -0.64
C GLY A 67 0.76 -4.18 -2.03
N GLY A 68 1.01 -5.00 -3.06
CA GLY A 68 1.12 -6.45 -3.04
C GLY A 68 2.47 -6.96 -2.54
N ALA A 69 2.76 -8.25 -2.79
CA ALA A 69 3.96 -8.96 -2.31
C ALA A 69 5.26 -8.16 -2.50
N GLU A 70 5.52 -7.63 -3.71
CA GLU A 70 6.71 -6.80 -3.97
C GLU A 70 6.79 -5.56 -3.07
N ILE A 71 5.65 -4.90 -2.79
CA ILE A 71 5.62 -3.73 -1.92
C ILE A 71 5.80 -4.14 -0.45
N TYR A 72 5.27 -5.29 -0.04
CA TYR A 72 5.56 -5.85 1.27
C TYR A 72 7.04 -6.14 1.44
N THR A 73 7.68 -6.81 0.47
CA THR A 73 9.12 -7.09 0.49
C THR A 73 9.95 -5.81 0.60
N LEU A 74 9.58 -4.77 -0.16
CA LEU A 74 10.26 -3.47 -0.10
C LEU A 74 10.06 -2.79 1.27
N ALA A 75 8.90 -2.91 1.88
CA ALA A 75 8.55 -2.17 3.09
C ALA A 75 8.91 -2.86 4.40
N LEU A 76 8.98 -4.20 4.42
CA LEU A 76 9.21 -4.97 5.64
C LEU A 76 10.48 -4.56 6.41
N PRO A 77 11.63 -4.27 5.77
CA PRO A 77 12.83 -3.80 6.48
C PRO A 77 12.68 -2.44 7.17
N HIS A 78 11.66 -1.66 6.79
CA HIS A 78 11.38 -0.33 7.30
C HIS A 78 10.14 -0.29 8.20
N ALA A 79 9.45 -1.43 8.37
CA ALA A 79 8.17 -1.48 9.06
C ALA A 79 8.37 -1.47 10.59
N HIS A 80 7.55 -0.67 11.28
CA HIS A 80 7.49 -0.69 12.74
C HIS A 80 6.75 -1.91 13.29
N GLY A 81 5.87 -2.50 12.48
CA GLY A 81 5.08 -3.67 12.86
C GLY A 81 4.18 -4.15 11.72
N VAL A 82 3.60 -5.33 11.90
CA VAL A 82 2.73 -5.98 10.92
C VAL A 82 1.39 -6.29 11.56
N PHE A 83 0.30 -5.82 10.93
CA PHE A 83 -1.05 -6.27 11.26
C PHE A 83 -1.39 -7.50 10.42
N LEU A 84 -1.06 -8.68 10.93
CA LEU A 84 -1.27 -9.95 10.25
C LEU A 84 -2.67 -10.51 10.56
N SER A 85 -3.38 -10.97 9.53
CA SER A 85 -4.61 -11.74 9.68
C SER A 85 -4.35 -13.15 9.16
N GLU A 86 -4.27 -14.11 10.07
CA GLU A 86 -4.06 -15.53 9.73
C GLU A 86 -5.41 -16.21 9.51
N VAL A 87 -5.61 -16.77 8.33
CA VAL A 87 -6.80 -17.55 7.98
C VAL A 87 -6.42 -19.02 8.03
N HIS A 88 -7.02 -19.78 8.95
CA HIS A 88 -6.69 -21.19 9.19
C HIS A 88 -7.31 -22.11 8.13
N GLN A 89 -6.91 -21.92 6.87
CA GLN A 89 -7.34 -22.70 5.72
C GLN A 89 -6.27 -22.63 4.63
N THR A 90 -6.14 -23.69 3.83
CA THR A 90 -5.23 -23.75 2.69
C THR A 90 -5.94 -23.32 1.41
N PHE A 91 -5.26 -22.51 0.59
CA PHE A 91 -5.74 -22.04 -0.70
C PHE A 91 -4.64 -22.21 -1.75
N GLU A 92 -5.02 -22.45 -3.00
CA GLU A 92 -4.13 -22.29 -4.15
C GLU A 92 -3.81 -20.79 -4.30
N GLY A 93 -2.54 -20.44 -4.51
CA GLY A 93 -2.09 -19.06 -4.60
C GLY A 93 -0.80 -18.89 -5.39
N ASP A 94 -0.69 -17.74 -6.07
CA ASP A 94 0.45 -17.36 -6.93
C ASP A 94 1.26 -16.19 -6.35
N ALA A 95 0.86 -15.67 -5.17
CA ALA A 95 1.54 -14.62 -4.45
C ALA A 95 1.60 -14.93 -2.96
N PHE A 96 2.76 -14.73 -2.35
CA PHE A 96 3.03 -15.04 -0.94
C PHE A 96 3.45 -13.77 -0.19
N PHE A 97 3.10 -13.70 1.10
CA PHE A 97 3.69 -12.73 2.00
C PHE A 97 5.16 -13.12 2.26
N PRO A 98 6.11 -12.16 2.22
CA PRO A 98 7.55 -12.44 2.35
C PRO A 98 7.99 -12.83 3.76
#